data_AF-V4PK24-F1
#
_entry.id   AF-V4PK24-F1
#
_cell.length_a   1.000
_cell.length_b   1.000
_cell.length_c   1.000
_cell.angle_alpha   90.00
_cell.angle_beta   90.00
_cell.angle_gamma   90.00
#
_symmetry.space_group_name_H-M   'P 1'
#
loop_
_entity.id
_entity.type
_entity.pdbx_description
1 polymer ?
#
loop_
_entity_poly.entity_id
_entity_poly.type
_entity_poly.pdbx_seq_one_letter_code
_entity_poly.pdbx_strand_id
1 'polypeptide(L)'
;MAPTSIRLPEPFIGRWDASPEACKATSEMRLIITQTGLTFWESAGRISAVTITRPDDVTVQADFSGEGEQWQRRLHLVLSADNQTLTIDDGKGGVRKRCP
;
A
#
# COMPACT_ATOMS: atom_id res chain seq x y z
N MET A 1 -22.42 3.67 7.13
CA MET A 1 -21.61 2.49 6.73
C MET A 1 -20.57 3.01 5.75
N ALA A 2 -19.27 2.72 5.95
CA ALA A 2 -18.24 3.11 4.99
C ALA A 2 -18.43 2.32 3.67
N PRO A 3 -18.20 2.92 2.50
CA PRO A 3 -18.31 2.19 1.24
C PRO A 3 -17.21 1.13 1.15
N THR A 4 -17.62 -0.12 0.88
CA THR A 4 -16.69 -1.21 0.55
C THR A 4 -16.48 -1.24 -0.96
N SER A 5 -15.25 -0.96 -1.39
CA SER A 5 -14.80 -1.04 -2.78
C SER A 5 -13.82 -2.20 -2.93
N ILE A 6 -13.54 -2.65 -4.15
CA ILE A 6 -12.37 -3.52 -4.44
C ILE A 6 -11.22 -2.74 -5.08
N ARG A 7 -11.40 -1.42 -5.20
CA ARG A 7 -10.50 -0.49 -5.86
C ARG A 7 -9.98 0.54 -4.87
N LEU A 8 -8.66 0.67 -4.78
CA LEU A 8 -8.00 1.73 -4.05
C LEU A 8 -8.24 3.10 -4.72
N PRO A 9 -8.41 4.18 -3.94
CA PRO A 9 -8.46 5.53 -4.49
C PRO A 9 -7.19 5.89 -5.25
N GLU A 10 -7.33 6.69 -6.31
CA GLU A 10 -6.22 7.09 -7.19
C GLU A 10 -4.99 7.66 -6.46
N PRO A 11 -5.14 8.47 -5.39
CA PRO A 11 -3.98 8.96 -4.64
C PRO A 11 -3.09 7.86 -4.06
N PHE A 12 -3.56 6.64 -3.81
CA PHE A 12 -2.68 5.57 -3.31
C PHE A 12 -1.85 4.91 -4.41
N ILE A 13 -2.30 5.02 -5.66
CA ILE A 13 -1.67 4.35 -6.80
C ILE A 13 -0.31 4.98 -7.08
N GLY A 14 0.69 4.12 -7.34
CA GLY A 14 2.05 4.55 -7.66
C GLY A 14 3.12 3.67 -7.03
N ARG A 15 4.37 4.11 -7.20
CA ARG A 15 5.53 3.51 -6.55
C ARG A 15 5.87 4.28 -5.27
N TRP A 16 6.17 3.53 -4.23
CA TRP A 16 6.49 4.01 -2.89
C TRP A 16 7.76 3.31 -2.40
N ASP A 17 8.60 4.02 -1.66
CA ASP A 17 9.85 3.48 -1.17
C ASP A 17 10.31 4.14 0.15
N ALA A 18 11.42 3.72 0.75
CA ALA A 18 11.90 4.30 2.00
C ALA A 18 12.23 5.81 1.91
N SER A 19 12.73 6.25 0.75
CA SER A 19 13.08 7.63 0.46
C SER A 19 13.04 7.92 -1.05
N PRO A 20 13.03 9.19 -1.47
CA PRO A 20 13.15 9.55 -2.89
C PRO A 20 14.42 8.99 -3.57
N GLU A 21 15.53 8.86 -2.82
CA GLU A 21 16.75 8.25 -3.34
C GLU A 21 16.59 6.75 -3.58
N ALA A 22 15.91 6.02 -2.69
CA ALA A 22 15.66 4.58 -2.81
C ALA A 22 14.84 4.23 -4.08
N CYS A 23 14.01 5.15 -4.55
CA CYS A 23 13.25 5.01 -5.80
C CYS A 23 14.12 4.77 -7.05
N LYS A 24 15.41 5.11 -7.02
CA LYS A 24 16.32 4.95 -8.16
C LYS A 24 17.02 3.59 -8.21
N ALA A 25 16.83 2.75 -7.19
CA ALA A 25 17.49 1.46 -7.04
C ALA A 25 16.49 0.33 -6.76
N THR A 26 17.03 -0.90 -6.69
CA THR A 26 16.36 -2.02 -6.02
C THR A 26 16.35 -1.76 -4.53
N SER A 27 15.17 -1.80 -3.90
CA SER A 27 14.99 -1.48 -2.49
C SER A 27 14.07 -2.50 -1.83
N GLU A 28 14.43 -2.92 -0.61
CA GLU A 28 13.63 -3.82 0.24
C GLU A 28 12.29 -3.18 0.64
N MET A 29 12.27 -1.84 0.75
CA MET A 29 11.07 -1.08 1.11
C MET A 29 10.18 -0.74 -0.09
N ARG A 30 10.57 -1.17 -1.31
CA ARG A 30 9.80 -0.94 -2.53
C ARG A 30 8.38 -1.50 -2.38
N LEU A 31 7.40 -0.64 -2.66
CA LEU A 31 5.99 -0.99 -2.75
C LEU A 31 5.41 -0.38 -4.03
N ILE A 32 4.84 -1.21 -4.88
CA ILE A 32 4.04 -0.78 -6.03
C ILE A 32 2.57 -1.01 -5.68
N ILE A 33 1.78 0.05 -5.76
CA ILE A 33 0.35 0.01 -5.53
C ILE A 33 -0.35 0.23 -6.87
N THR A 34 -1.18 -0.73 -7.25
CA THR A 34 -2.17 -0.56 -8.32
C THR A 34 -3.56 -0.44 -7.70
N GLN A 35 -4.56 -0.18 -8.53
CA GLN A 35 -5.94 -0.06 -8.05
C GLN A 35 -6.45 -1.32 -7.35
N THR A 36 -5.91 -2.51 -7.67
CA THR A 36 -6.39 -3.80 -7.17
C THR A 36 -5.28 -4.69 -6.59
N GLY A 37 -4.08 -4.15 -6.37
CA GLY A 37 -2.94 -4.95 -5.97
C GLY A 37 -1.85 -4.17 -5.27
N LEU A 38 -1.10 -4.88 -4.45
CA LEU A 38 0.03 -4.40 -3.67
C LEU A 38 1.21 -5.30 -3.97
N THR A 39 2.35 -4.75 -4.39
CA THR A 39 3.56 -5.54 -4.66
C THR A 39 4.71 -5.01 -3.84
N PHE A 40 5.08 -5.76 -2.81
CA PHE A 40 6.25 -5.52 -1.98
C PHE A 40 7.50 -6.12 -2.64
N TRP A 41 8.63 -6.07 -1.93
CA TRP A 41 9.87 -6.72 -2.35
C TRP A 41 9.71 -8.25 -2.42
N GLU A 42 9.22 -8.86 -1.34
CA GLU A 42 9.21 -10.32 -1.15
C GLU A 42 7.84 -10.96 -1.41
N SER A 43 6.80 -10.14 -1.50
CA SER A 43 5.42 -10.61 -1.61
C SER A 43 4.55 -9.72 -2.50
N ALA A 44 3.45 -10.29 -2.99
CA ALA A 44 2.42 -9.57 -3.70
C ALA A 44 1.04 -9.93 -3.16
N GLY A 45 0.15 -8.95 -3.06
CA GLY A 45 -1.21 -9.09 -2.56
C GLY A 45 -2.23 -8.63 -3.59
N ARG A 46 -3.28 -9.44 -3.80
CA ARG A 46 -4.47 -9.05 -4.56
C ARG A 46 -5.50 -8.49 -3.59
N ILE A 47 -6.03 -7.30 -3.89
CA ILE A 47 -7.03 -6.65 -3.04
C ILE A 47 -8.37 -7.35 -3.22
N SER A 48 -8.97 -7.78 -2.10
CA SER A 48 -10.30 -8.38 -2.04
C SER A 48 -11.35 -7.47 -1.39
N ALA A 49 -10.93 -6.50 -0.58
CA ALA A 49 -11.81 -5.43 -0.09
C ALA A 49 -11.03 -4.17 0.30
N VAL A 50 -11.68 -3.02 0.17
CA VAL A 50 -11.21 -1.69 0.58
C VAL A 50 -12.33 -1.02 1.35
N THR A 51 -12.07 -0.70 2.61
CA THR A 51 -12.96 0.14 3.43
C THR A 51 -12.40 1.56 3.42
N ILE A 52 -13.18 2.52 2.93
CA ILE A 52 -12.75 3.91 2.82
C ILE A 52 -13.29 4.69 4.01
N THR A 53 -12.40 5.09 4.92
CA THR A 53 -12.75 5.98 6.03
C THR A 53 -12.72 7.43 5.55
N ARG A 54 -11.68 7.80 4.78
CA ARG A 54 -11.53 9.09 4.08
C ARG A 54 -10.78 8.87 2.76
N PRO A 55 -10.75 9.85 1.83
CA PRO A 55 -10.01 9.72 0.57
C PRO A 55 -8.52 9.41 0.72
N ASP A 56 -7.93 9.76 1.86
CA ASP A 56 -6.54 9.61 2.28
C ASP A 56 -6.35 8.54 3.39
N ASP A 57 -7.42 7.86 3.83
CA ASP A 57 -7.41 6.89 4.93
C ASP A 57 -8.27 5.67 4.58
N VAL A 58 -7.61 4.54 4.31
CA VAL A 58 -8.26 3.31 3.85
C VAL A 58 -7.74 2.08 4.59
N THR A 59 -8.61 1.10 4.81
CA THR A 59 -8.21 -0.25 5.22
C THR A 59 -8.39 -1.22 4.06
N VAL A 60 -7.32 -1.92 3.70
CA VAL A 60 -7.28 -2.87 2.59
C VAL A 60 -7.19 -4.29 3.12
N GLN A 61 -8.09 -5.17 2.70
CA GLN A 61 -7.94 -6.62 2.81
C GLN A 61 -7.33 -7.13 1.50
N ALA A 62 -6.25 -7.91 1.62
CA ALA A 62 -5.62 -8.53 0.46
C ALA A 62 -5.20 -9.98 0.74
N ASP A 63 -5.20 -10.75 -0.34
CA ASP A 63 -4.74 -12.12 -0.45
C ASP A 63 -3.29 -12.09 -0.94
N PHE A 64 -2.35 -12.33 -0.03
CA PHE A 64 -0.91 -12.27 -0.27
C PHE A 64 -0.31 -13.63 -0.62
N SER A 65 0.74 -13.58 -1.43
CA SER A 65 1.66 -14.69 -1.66
C SER A 65 3.10 -14.20 -1.67
N GLY A 66 4.01 -15.04 -1.16
CA GLY A 66 5.45 -14.76 -1.04
C GLY A 66 6.16 -15.95 -0.43
N GLU A 67 7.41 -16.21 -0.84
CA GLU A 67 8.26 -17.26 -0.25
C GLU A 67 7.66 -18.68 -0.21
N GLY A 68 6.70 -18.98 -1.08
CA GLY A 68 5.99 -20.27 -1.11
C GLY A 68 4.76 -20.34 -0.20
N GLU A 69 4.44 -19.28 0.52
CA GLU A 69 3.29 -19.17 1.40
C GLU A 69 2.18 -18.31 0.81
N GLN A 70 0.95 -18.52 1.30
CA GLN A 70 -0.22 -17.71 0.98
C GLN A 70 -0.95 -17.36 2.27
N TRP A 71 -1.32 -16.09 2.43
CA TRP A 71 -2.00 -15.62 3.62
C TRP A 71 -2.91 -14.43 3.31
N GLN A 72 -3.90 -14.22 4.17
CA GLN A 72 -4.77 -13.05 4.11
C GLN A 72 -4.36 -12.03 5.18
N ARG A 73 -4.29 -10.76 4.81
CA ARG A 73 -3.96 -9.69 5.75
C ARG A 73 -4.73 -8.40 5.47
N ARG A 74 -5.06 -7.70 6.55
CA ARG A 74 -5.52 -6.30 6.50
C ARG A 74 -4.35 -5.35 6.70
N LEU A 75 -4.34 -4.28 5.91
CA LEU A 75 -3.40 -3.18 5.99
C LEU A 75 -4.17 -1.88 6.15
N HIS A 76 -3.80 -1.07 7.13
CA HIS A 76 -4.27 0.30 7.24
C HIS A 76 -3.30 1.23 6.51
N LEU A 77 -3.80 1.99 5.54
CA LEU A 77 -3.01 2.87 4.68
C LEU A 77 -3.49 4.30 4.88
N VAL A 78 -2.57 5.19 5.27
CA VAL A 78 -2.84 6.62 5.47
C VAL A 78 -1.86 7.45 4.65
N LEU A 79 -2.39 8.39 3.86
CA LEU A 79 -1.61 9.38 3.13
C LEU A 79 -1.45 10.66 3.94
N SER A 80 -0.29 11.30 3.81
CA SER A 80 -0.13 12.69 4.21
C SER A 80 -0.95 13.62 3.31
N ALA A 81 -1.25 14.83 3.80
CA ALA A 81 -2.05 15.81 3.08
C ALA A 81 -1.49 16.22 1.70
N ASP A 82 -0.17 16.09 1.49
CA ASP A 82 0.52 16.36 0.22
C ASP A 82 0.63 15.11 -0.69
N ASN A 83 0.06 13.97 -0.26
CA ASN A 83 0.14 12.67 -0.92
C ASN A 83 1.58 12.17 -1.15
N GLN A 84 2.58 12.71 -0.44
CA GLN A 84 4.00 12.33 -0.60
C GLN A 84 4.47 11.28 0.40
N THR A 85 3.70 11.03 1.46
CA THR A 85 4.02 10.05 2.50
C THR A 85 2.88 9.06 2.67
N LEU A 86 3.21 7.78 2.64
CA LEU A 86 2.31 6.66 2.92
C LEU A 86 2.74 6.00 4.24
N THR A 87 1.83 5.95 5.21
CA THR A 87 2.02 5.25 6.48
C THR A 87 1.20 3.97 6.46
N ILE A 88 1.85 2.84 6.80
CA ILE A 88 1.20 1.51 6.85
C ILE A 88 1.10 1.03 8.29
N ASP A 89 -0.09 0.60 8.72
CA ASP A 89 -0.38 0.05 10.06
C ASP A 89 0.16 0.93 11.19
N ASP A 90 -0.20 2.22 11.16
CA ASP A 90 0.28 3.24 12.10
C ASP A 90 1.82 3.33 12.20
N GLY A 91 2.51 3.02 11.10
CA GLY A 91 3.97 3.04 10.98
C GLY A 91 4.64 1.70 11.23
N LYS A 92 3.94 0.69 11.76
CA LYS A 92 4.49 -0.66 12.01
C LYS A 92 4.78 -1.42 10.71
N GLY A 93 4.00 -1.16 9.66
CA GLY A 93 4.25 -1.65 8.31
C GLY A 93 5.26 -0.79 7.54
N GLY A 94 5.83 0.23 8.17
CA GLY A 94 6.76 1.20 7.60
C GLY A 94 6.09 2.47 7.11
N VAL A 95 6.91 3.52 7.01
CA VAL A 95 6.57 4.80 6.37
C VAL A 95 7.34 4.88 5.06
N ARG A 96 6.64 5.20 3.96
CA ARG A 96 7.19 5.26 2.61
C ARG A 96 6.95 6.62 1.97
N LYS A 97 7.85 7.01 1.08
CA LYS A 97 7.78 8.21 0.26
C LYS A 97 7.34 7.86 -1.15
N ARG A 98 6.54 8.73 -1.74
CA ARG A 98 6.15 8.59 -3.15
C ARG A 98 7.39 8.73 -4.02
N CYS A 99 7.52 7.83 -4.99
CA CYS A 99 8.53 7.95 -6.02
C CYS A 99 8.08 8.92 -7.12
N PRO A 100 9.00 9.72 -7.66
CA PRO A 100 8.72 10.59 -8.80
C PRO A 100 8.42 9.79 -10.08
#